data_AF-A0A948E909-F1
#
_entry.id   AF-A0A948E909-F1
#
_cell.length_a   1.000
_cell.length_b   1.000
_cell.length_c   1.000
_cell.angle_alpha   90.00
_cell.angle_beta   90.00
_cell.angle_gamma   90.00
#
_symmetry.space_group_name_H-M   'P 1'
#
loop_
_entity.id
_entity.type
_entity.pdbx_description
1 polymer ?
#
loop_
_entity_poly.entity_id
_entity_poly.type
_entity_poly.pdbx_seq_one_letter_code
_entity_poly.pdbx_strand_id
1 'polypeptide(L)'
;TGDAGEKRQMWQTLRYVCEVSSGGCLVNVPIPGQGDQQLEMPAGTIGIIMDTDGGICHGDSGGPALVTRSGQQYVGGVHSFVIHNDLDVCDYFGASTKVDNFENFIEDFIHAEVCNNGIDDDGDGDTDCDDSSCASAENCIPNACDDPFILSCGDSISDSTGSASATSAWSYYNAQCTNGFTVNESEIAFALDVPVNTEVTVNLSIQNTDSDLELFLLKGSCEANSCVAASTNPPGTTETLSFTTDSDEHFIMVETWQNEGAFTISVECNDAPPLPEICDNGIDDDQDGFTDCADSDCQNNPLCDTSENCTNGTDDDGDGFSDCADADCYQAQACLMRMEDCSNSIDDDDDGAVDCEDADCLDSPDCDTVVHEICDNGIDDNGDGVADCNDPLCRTSALCPHPIELCDNGKDDDGDRLVDCDDADCHSHATCTPPQGELCINGIDDDNNGLTDCEDEACASHHYCVLTKTGFDSTAKDGCTCHAGSDPHSPRSTLLLLGFLGLIAFSRRRRYLAN
;
A
#
# COMPACT_ATOMS: atom_id res chain seq x y z
N THR A 1 18.05 -48.53 -8.58
CA THR A 1 19.49 -48.57 -8.26
C THR A 1 19.91 -49.98 -7.87
N GLY A 2 20.99 -50.51 -8.45
CA GLY A 2 21.50 -51.86 -8.17
C GLY A 2 22.33 -52.42 -9.33
N ASP A 3 23.60 -52.73 -9.11
CA ASP A 3 24.58 -53.04 -10.18
C ASP A 3 24.52 -54.49 -10.71
N ALA A 4 23.32 -55.07 -10.80
CA ALA A 4 23.08 -56.44 -11.23
C ALA A 4 22.17 -56.51 -12.48
N GLY A 5 22.49 -55.71 -13.51
CA GLY A 5 21.76 -55.71 -14.78
C GLY A 5 22.49 -54.96 -15.89
N GLU A 6 22.33 -55.43 -17.13
CA GLU A 6 22.68 -54.64 -18.32
C GLU A 6 21.64 -53.51 -18.45
N LYS A 7 22.00 -52.27 -18.11
CA LYS A 7 21.10 -51.12 -18.23
C LYS A 7 20.73 -50.91 -19.69
N ARG A 8 19.48 -51.21 -20.05
CA ARG A 8 18.94 -51.02 -21.39
C ARG A 8 18.16 -49.71 -21.45
N GLN A 9 18.49 -48.86 -22.43
CA GLN A 9 17.67 -47.71 -22.75
C GLN A 9 16.37 -48.22 -23.37
N MET A 10 15.28 -48.10 -22.62
CA MET A 10 13.94 -48.40 -23.11
C MET A 10 13.40 -47.22 -23.91
N TRP A 11 12.68 -47.55 -24.99
CA TRP A 11 12.01 -46.58 -25.86
C TRP A 11 10.51 -46.75 -25.68
N GLN A 12 9.90 -45.87 -24.92
CA GLN A 12 8.45 -45.89 -24.67
C GLN A 12 7.84 -44.55 -25.04
N THR A 13 6.62 -44.60 -25.60
CA THR A 13 5.84 -43.40 -25.89
C THR A 13 5.12 -42.98 -24.61
N LEU A 14 5.44 -41.79 -24.09
CA LEU A 14 4.65 -41.20 -23.00
C LEU A 14 3.20 -41.02 -23.46
N ARG A 15 2.24 -41.42 -22.62
CA ARG A 15 0.80 -41.29 -22.89
C ARG A 15 0.13 -40.64 -21.69
N TYR A 16 -1.19 -40.41 -21.79
CA TYR A 16 -2.02 -40.06 -20.63
C TYR A 16 -1.42 -38.96 -19.75
N VAL A 17 -1.05 -37.84 -20.38
CA VAL A 17 -0.50 -36.67 -19.69
C VAL A 17 -1.66 -35.90 -19.07
N CYS A 18 -1.55 -35.61 -17.77
CA CYS A 18 -2.58 -34.91 -17.01
C CYS A 18 -2.14 -33.48 -16.67
N GLU A 19 -2.96 -32.48 -17.05
CA GLU A 19 -2.58 -31.05 -16.97
C GLU A 19 -3.57 -30.16 -16.19
N VAL A 20 -4.69 -30.70 -15.69
CA VAL A 20 -5.70 -29.92 -14.94
C VAL A 20 -5.60 -30.11 -13.43
N SER A 21 -5.55 -29.00 -12.68
CA SER A 21 -5.33 -28.96 -11.22
C SER A 21 -6.61 -29.12 -10.37
N SER A 22 -7.80 -28.99 -10.95
CA SER A 22 -9.08 -29.03 -10.23
C SER A 22 -9.84 -30.34 -10.40
N GLY A 23 -9.56 -31.31 -9.53
CA GLY A 23 -10.54 -32.34 -9.14
C GLY A 23 -10.95 -33.38 -10.19
N GLY A 24 -10.21 -33.58 -11.29
CA GLY A 24 -10.54 -34.68 -12.22
C GLY A 24 -9.65 -34.84 -13.45
N CYS A 25 -8.57 -35.62 -13.32
CA CYS A 25 -7.95 -36.28 -14.47
C CYS A 25 -8.46 -37.70 -14.63
N LEU A 26 -9.69 -37.79 -15.16
CA LEU A 26 -10.33 -39.03 -15.57
C LEU A 26 -9.76 -39.53 -16.90
N VAL A 27 -8.45 -39.71 -16.93
CA VAL A 27 -7.75 -40.33 -18.05
C VAL A 27 -7.84 -41.83 -17.87
N ASN A 28 -8.98 -42.39 -18.28
CA ASN A 28 -9.38 -43.77 -18.02
C ASN A 28 -8.41 -44.80 -18.63
N VAL A 29 -7.35 -45.15 -17.90
CA VAL A 29 -6.44 -46.25 -18.25
C VAL A 29 -7.14 -47.57 -17.90
N PRO A 30 -7.45 -48.44 -18.89
CA PRO A 30 -8.09 -49.73 -18.60
C PRO A 30 -7.15 -50.64 -17.81
N ILE A 31 -7.69 -51.45 -16.90
CA ILE A 31 -6.93 -52.39 -16.09
C ILE A 31 -7.16 -53.84 -16.62
N PRO A 32 -6.29 -54.39 -17.50
CA PRO A 32 -6.40 -55.77 -17.97
C PRO A 32 -6.63 -56.79 -16.85
N GLY A 33 -7.75 -57.53 -16.94
CA GLY A 33 -8.10 -58.57 -15.97
C GLY A 33 -9.02 -58.13 -14.81
N GLN A 34 -9.22 -56.83 -14.58
CA GLN A 34 -10.04 -56.31 -13.47
C GLN A 34 -11.41 -55.73 -13.91
N GLY A 35 -11.79 -55.90 -15.17
CA GLY A 35 -13.08 -55.44 -15.71
C GLY A 35 -13.08 -53.94 -16.02
N ASP A 36 -14.19 -53.24 -15.75
CA ASP A 36 -14.37 -51.80 -16.01
C ASP A 36 -13.63 -50.88 -15.00
N GLN A 37 -12.74 -51.42 -14.16
CA GLN A 37 -11.93 -50.61 -13.26
C GLN A 37 -10.90 -49.79 -14.04
N GLN A 38 -10.77 -48.52 -13.66
CA GLN A 38 -9.96 -47.51 -14.33
C GLN A 38 -9.03 -46.86 -13.29
N LEU A 39 -7.79 -46.58 -13.69
CA LEU A 39 -6.86 -45.80 -12.87
C LEU A 39 -7.11 -44.31 -13.12
N GLU A 40 -7.47 -43.58 -12.06
CA GLU A 40 -7.46 -42.13 -12.07
C GLU A 40 -6.01 -41.63 -11.90
N MET A 41 -5.61 -40.68 -12.74
CA MET A 41 -4.27 -40.11 -12.69
C MET A 41 -4.31 -38.74 -12.00
N PRO A 42 -3.47 -38.47 -10.99
CA PRO A 42 -3.42 -37.14 -10.37
C PRO A 42 -2.80 -36.11 -11.32
N ALA A 43 -3.09 -34.82 -11.05
CA ALA A 43 -2.48 -33.68 -11.72
C ALA A 43 -0.95 -33.77 -11.73
N GLY A 44 -0.31 -33.30 -12.81
CA GLY A 44 1.16 -33.33 -12.93
C GLY A 44 1.77 -34.73 -13.09
N THR A 45 0.98 -35.71 -13.55
CA THR A 45 1.45 -37.10 -13.75
C THR A 45 1.38 -37.52 -15.23
N ILE A 46 2.34 -38.34 -15.64
CA ILE A 46 2.48 -38.95 -16.96
C ILE A 46 2.25 -40.46 -16.83
N GLY A 47 1.32 -40.99 -17.64
CA GLY A 47 1.01 -42.42 -17.69
C GLY A 47 1.83 -43.16 -18.74
N ILE A 48 2.37 -44.31 -18.36
CA ILE A 48 3.25 -45.11 -19.21
C ILE A 48 2.68 -46.52 -19.26
N ILE A 49 2.00 -46.86 -20.36
CA ILE A 49 1.70 -48.26 -20.68
C ILE A 49 3.00 -48.90 -21.14
N MET A 50 3.28 -50.08 -20.57
CA MET A 50 4.47 -50.85 -20.85
C MET A 50 4.08 -52.00 -21.78
N ASP A 51 5.00 -52.38 -22.68
CA ASP A 51 4.79 -53.47 -23.63
C ASP A 51 5.69 -54.66 -23.24
N THR A 52 5.47 -55.85 -23.84
CA THR A 52 6.19 -57.09 -23.52
C THR A 52 7.71 -57.06 -23.78
N ASP A 53 8.22 -56.01 -24.40
CA ASP A 53 9.65 -55.80 -24.68
C ASP A 53 10.40 -55.09 -23.52
N GLY A 54 9.70 -54.70 -22.46
CA GLY A 54 10.26 -54.17 -21.21
C GLY A 54 9.54 -52.93 -20.69
N GLY A 55 9.61 -52.72 -19.38
CA GLY A 55 8.94 -51.67 -18.62
C GLY A 55 9.72 -51.27 -17.37
N ILE A 56 9.29 -50.15 -16.77
CA ILE A 56 9.78 -49.61 -15.50
C ILE A 56 9.53 -50.66 -14.42
N CYS A 57 10.55 -51.04 -13.66
CA CYS A 57 10.44 -52.04 -12.59
C CYS A 57 10.48 -51.42 -11.18
N HIS A 58 10.13 -52.22 -10.17
CA HIS A 58 10.56 -51.96 -8.80
C HIS A 58 12.09 -51.77 -8.73
N GLY A 59 12.52 -50.57 -8.32
CA GLY A 59 13.93 -50.17 -8.27
C GLY A 59 14.35 -49.17 -9.35
N ASP A 60 13.49 -48.86 -10.32
CA ASP A 60 13.71 -47.81 -11.33
C ASP A 60 13.08 -46.45 -10.94
N SER A 61 12.36 -46.38 -9.81
CA SER A 61 11.88 -45.11 -9.23
C SER A 61 13.05 -44.14 -9.01
N GLY A 62 12.84 -42.86 -9.34
CA GLY A 62 13.87 -41.83 -9.44
C GLY A 62 14.62 -41.81 -10.78
N GLY A 63 14.38 -42.78 -11.68
CA GLY A 63 14.90 -42.76 -13.05
C GLY A 63 14.16 -41.79 -13.98
N PRO A 64 14.80 -41.26 -15.04
CA PRO A 64 14.19 -40.28 -15.93
C PRO A 64 13.30 -40.92 -17.01
N ALA A 65 12.07 -40.42 -17.14
CA ALA A 65 11.22 -40.63 -18.30
C ALA A 65 11.65 -39.68 -19.43
N LEU A 66 12.19 -40.23 -20.52
CA LEU A 66 12.79 -39.43 -21.61
C LEU A 66 11.82 -39.20 -22.77
N VAL A 67 11.79 -37.97 -23.28
CA VAL A 67 11.11 -37.57 -24.53
C VAL A 67 12.15 -37.23 -25.58
N THR A 68 11.92 -37.60 -26.84
CA THR A 68 12.77 -37.18 -27.97
C THR A 68 12.03 -36.18 -28.86
N ARG A 69 12.57 -34.98 -29.02
CA ARG A 69 12.06 -33.95 -29.95
C ARG A 69 13.18 -33.59 -30.94
N SER A 70 12.91 -33.66 -32.24
CA SER A 70 13.89 -33.35 -33.31
C SER A 70 15.23 -34.11 -33.22
N GLY A 71 15.26 -35.27 -32.58
CA GLY A 71 16.47 -36.08 -32.36
C GLY A 71 17.24 -35.76 -31.07
N GLN A 72 16.86 -34.70 -30.34
CA GLN A 72 17.40 -34.37 -29.01
C GLN A 72 16.54 -35.02 -27.92
N GLN A 73 17.18 -35.53 -26.87
CA GLN A 73 16.50 -36.08 -25.70
C GLN A 73 16.32 -35.03 -24.60
N TYR A 74 15.17 -35.09 -23.93
CA TYR A 74 14.73 -34.24 -22.82
C TYR A 74 14.19 -35.13 -21.71
N VAL A 75 14.31 -34.72 -20.46
CA VAL A 75 13.62 -35.37 -19.34
C VAL A 75 12.19 -34.81 -19.32
N GLY A 76 11.20 -35.65 -19.64
CA GLY A 76 9.79 -35.27 -19.55
C GLY A 76 9.18 -35.59 -18.19
N GLY A 77 9.77 -36.51 -17.43
CA GLY A 77 9.30 -36.85 -16.10
C GLY A 77 10.28 -37.68 -15.28
N VAL A 78 9.94 -37.96 -14.02
CA VAL A 78 10.69 -38.84 -13.13
C VAL A 78 9.82 -40.02 -12.69
N HIS A 79 10.30 -41.25 -12.88
CA HIS A 79 9.58 -42.47 -12.53
C HIS A 79 9.28 -42.52 -11.03
N SER A 80 8.01 -42.71 -10.67
CA SER A 80 7.56 -42.74 -9.28
C SER A 80 7.00 -44.11 -8.91
N PHE A 81 6.00 -44.59 -9.67
CA PHE A 81 5.20 -45.76 -9.33
C PHE A 81 5.05 -46.73 -10.50
N VAL A 82 4.79 -48.01 -10.20
CA VAL A 82 4.62 -49.10 -11.16
C VAL A 82 3.61 -50.13 -10.66
N ILE A 83 2.78 -50.63 -11.57
CA ILE A 83 1.93 -51.81 -11.39
C ILE A 83 2.49 -52.91 -12.30
N HIS A 84 2.58 -54.13 -11.77
CA HIS A 84 3.09 -55.32 -12.46
C HIS A 84 1.92 -56.29 -12.73
N ASN A 85 2.12 -57.24 -13.65
CA ASN A 85 1.20 -58.37 -13.81
C ASN A 85 1.43 -59.46 -12.74
N ASP A 86 0.56 -60.47 -12.67
CA ASP A 86 0.64 -61.60 -11.70
C ASP A 86 1.93 -62.46 -11.81
N LEU A 87 2.82 -62.17 -12.76
CA LEU A 87 4.09 -62.88 -12.99
C LEU A 87 5.32 -62.03 -12.63
N ASP A 88 5.15 -60.89 -11.97
CA ASP A 88 6.20 -59.91 -11.65
C ASP A 88 6.98 -59.40 -12.88
N VAL A 89 6.36 -59.49 -14.06
CA VAL A 89 6.92 -58.91 -15.28
C VAL A 89 6.55 -57.43 -15.32
N CYS A 90 7.55 -56.58 -15.50
CA CYS A 90 7.39 -55.14 -15.66
C CYS A 90 6.88 -54.84 -17.09
N ASP A 91 5.66 -55.25 -17.43
CA ASP A 91 5.08 -55.16 -18.78
C ASP A 91 3.66 -54.59 -18.80
N TYR A 92 3.30 -53.86 -17.74
CA TYR A 92 1.94 -53.42 -17.48
C TYR A 92 1.78 -51.88 -17.45
N PHE A 93 2.01 -51.20 -16.32
CA PHE A 93 1.81 -49.74 -16.20
C PHE A 93 2.80 -49.08 -15.25
N GLY A 94 3.29 -47.89 -15.61
CA GLY A 94 4.07 -47.00 -14.76
C GLY A 94 3.55 -45.56 -14.75
N ALA A 95 3.84 -44.83 -13.68
CA ALA A 95 3.52 -43.42 -13.51
C ALA A 95 4.78 -42.61 -13.19
N SER A 96 4.91 -41.46 -13.84
CA SER A 96 6.02 -40.52 -13.65
C SER A 96 5.51 -39.12 -13.35
N THR A 97 6.19 -38.39 -12.47
CA THR A 97 5.92 -36.96 -12.22
C THR A 97 6.31 -36.13 -13.45
N LYS A 98 5.50 -35.16 -13.90
CA LYS A 98 5.90 -34.15 -14.91
C LYS A 98 7.05 -33.31 -14.35
N VAL A 99 8.12 -33.12 -15.12
CA VAL A 99 9.30 -32.34 -14.67
C VAL A 99 9.06 -30.83 -14.80
N ASP A 100 8.34 -30.40 -15.83
CA ASP A 100 7.88 -29.03 -16.07
C ASP A 100 6.87 -28.52 -15.01
N ASN A 101 6.25 -29.42 -14.24
CA ASN A 101 5.47 -29.04 -13.04
C ASN A 101 6.33 -28.60 -11.85
N PHE A 102 7.65 -28.71 -11.96
CA PHE A 102 8.66 -28.35 -10.96
C PHE A 102 9.75 -27.48 -11.61
N GLU A 103 9.42 -26.71 -12.66
CA GLU A 103 10.38 -25.89 -13.42
C GLU A 103 11.10 -24.92 -12.49
N ASN A 104 10.38 -24.04 -11.76
CA ASN A 104 10.93 -23.16 -10.72
C ASN A 104 11.84 -23.94 -9.74
N PHE A 105 11.29 -24.88 -8.97
CA PHE A 105 12.06 -25.74 -8.03
C PHE A 105 13.33 -26.39 -8.61
N ILE A 106 13.39 -26.62 -9.91
CA ILE A 106 14.58 -27.13 -10.60
C ILE A 106 15.54 -26.00 -10.95
N GLU A 107 15.08 -24.86 -11.47
CA GLU A 107 15.89 -23.67 -11.72
C GLU A 107 16.47 -23.12 -10.40
N ASP A 108 15.66 -22.90 -9.35
CA ASP A 108 16.06 -22.52 -7.97
C ASP A 108 17.18 -23.44 -7.40
N PHE A 109 17.25 -24.69 -7.89
CA PHE A 109 18.21 -25.69 -7.42
C PHE A 109 19.50 -25.78 -8.27
N ILE A 110 19.45 -25.42 -9.56
CA ILE A 110 20.60 -25.58 -10.48
C ILE A 110 21.34 -24.28 -10.75
N HIS A 111 20.67 -23.15 -10.58
CA HIS A 111 21.28 -21.83 -10.53
C HIS A 111 21.04 -21.32 -9.10
N ALA A 112 22.08 -20.75 -8.49
CA ALA A 112 21.98 -20.18 -7.15
C ALA A 112 22.28 -18.69 -7.29
N GLU A 113 21.28 -17.87 -7.01
CA GLU A 113 21.36 -16.42 -7.11
C GLU A 113 22.54 -15.86 -6.31
N VAL A 114 23.24 -14.89 -6.89
CA VAL A 114 24.30 -14.15 -6.19
C VAL A 114 23.73 -12.82 -5.74
N CYS A 115 23.07 -12.86 -4.58
CA CYS A 115 22.19 -11.87 -3.96
C CYS A 115 22.71 -10.42 -3.76
N ASN A 116 23.77 -9.97 -4.42
CA ASN A 116 24.36 -8.64 -4.26
C ASN A 116 25.06 -8.10 -5.53
N ASN A 117 24.68 -8.57 -6.72
CA ASN A 117 25.35 -8.23 -7.98
C ASN A 117 24.46 -7.45 -8.98
N GLY A 118 23.15 -7.34 -8.72
CA GLY A 118 22.16 -6.66 -9.55
C GLY A 118 21.84 -7.40 -10.86
N ILE A 119 21.95 -8.72 -10.87
CA ILE A 119 21.77 -9.60 -12.03
C ILE A 119 21.01 -10.84 -11.58
N ASP A 120 19.84 -11.04 -12.19
CA ASP A 120 19.09 -12.29 -12.31
C ASP A 120 20.03 -13.42 -12.81
N ASP A 121 20.67 -14.15 -11.89
CA ASP A 121 21.63 -15.23 -12.15
C ASP A 121 20.93 -16.59 -12.35
N ASP A 122 19.70 -16.77 -11.83
CA ASP A 122 18.90 -17.99 -12.02
C ASP A 122 17.89 -17.95 -13.19
N GLY A 123 17.46 -16.76 -13.61
CA GLY A 123 16.60 -16.52 -14.77
C GLY A 123 15.11 -16.47 -14.46
N ASP A 124 14.70 -16.42 -13.18
CA ASP A 124 13.28 -16.38 -12.80
C ASP A 124 12.62 -15.00 -13.02
N GLY A 125 13.43 -13.93 -13.02
CA GLY A 125 13.05 -12.56 -13.36
C GLY A 125 13.07 -11.56 -12.20
N ASP A 126 13.28 -12.02 -10.97
CA ASP A 126 13.60 -11.18 -9.82
C ASP A 126 15.14 -11.00 -9.69
N THR A 127 15.64 -10.18 -8.74
CA THR A 127 17.08 -9.90 -8.61
C THR A 127 17.50 -9.60 -7.18
N ASP A 128 18.70 -10.02 -6.77
CA ASP A 128 19.30 -9.71 -5.46
C ASP A 128 18.33 -10.00 -4.29
N CYS A 129 17.82 -8.97 -3.60
CA CYS A 129 16.95 -9.14 -2.43
C CYS A 129 15.45 -9.15 -2.75
N ASP A 130 15.08 -8.85 -3.98
CA ASP A 130 13.71 -9.08 -4.47
C ASP A 130 13.48 -10.58 -4.79
N ASP A 131 14.56 -11.36 -4.95
CA ASP A 131 14.55 -12.80 -5.23
C ASP A 131 14.26 -13.65 -3.97
N SER A 132 13.32 -14.60 -4.10
CA SER A 132 12.92 -15.51 -3.03
C SER A 132 14.00 -16.52 -2.59
N SER A 133 14.92 -16.90 -3.47
CA SER A 133 16.13 -17.69 -3.20
C SER A 133 17.08 -16.96 -2.24
N CYS A 134 17.07 -15.63 -2.28
CA CYS A 134 17.92 -14.76 -1.46
C CYS A 134 17.32 -14.38 -0.10
N ALA A 135 16.10 -14.83 0.24
CA ALA A 135 15.45 -14.58 1.53
C ALA A 135 16.21 -15.09 2.78
N SER A 136 17.34 -15.81 2.60
CA SER A 136 18.24 -16.25 3.67
C SER A 136 19.69 -15.74 3.52
N ALA A 137 19.95 -14.89 2.53
CA ALA A 137 21.24 -14.24 2.36
C ALA A 137 21.42 -13.14 3.41
N GLU A 138 22.59 -13.11 4.06
CA GLU A 138 22.92 -12.19 5.17
C GLU A 138 22.79 -10.70 4.79
N ASN A 139 22.81 -10.38 3.49
CA ASN A 139 22.65 -9.02 2.95
C ASN A 139 21.23 -8.71 2.41
N CYS A 140 20.29 -9.66 2.52
CA CYS A 140 18.88 -9.53 2.11
C CYS A 140 17.90 -9.89 3.23
N ILE A 141 18.41 -10.31 4.40
CA ILE A 141 17.66 -10.20 5.65
C ILE A 141 17.55 -8.70 5.94
N PRO A 142 16.35 -8.11 6.00
CA PRO A 142 16.20 -6.70 6.31
C PRO A 142 16.88 -6.40 7.64
N ASN A 143 17.72 -5.38 7.67
CA ASN A 143 18.30 -4.87 8.90
C ASN A 143 17.31 -3.86 9.49
N ALA A 144 17.11 -3.86 10.81
CA ALA A 144 16.29 -2.83 11.46
C ALA A 144 16.80 -1.40 11.17
N CYS A 145 18.07 -1.25 10.80
CA CYS A 145 18.68 0.00 10.35
C CYS A 145 18.49 0.37 8.87
N ASP A 146 17.83 -0.45 8.05
CA ASP A 146 17.54 -0.10 6.65
C ASP A 146 16.38 0.91 6.54
N ASP A 147 15.41 0.83 7.47
CA ASP A 147 14.31 1.79 7.63
C ASP A 147 13.98 1.99 9.13
N PRO A 148 14.86 2.67 9.89
CA PRO A 148 14.69 2.83 11.34
C PRO A 148 13.61 3.87 11.65
N PHE A 149 12.78 3.59 12.66
CA PHE A 149 11.76 4.54 13.11
C PHE A 149 12.40 5.83 13.64
N ILE A 150 11.83 7.00 13.33
CA ILE A 150 12.32 8.26 13.89
C ILE A 150 11.81 8.43 15.33
N LEU A 151 12.69 8.91 16.21
CA LEU A 151 12.36 9.37 17.56
C LEU A 151 12.89 10.79 17.78
N SER A 152 11.97 11.71 18.07
CA SER A 152 12.23 13.10 18.41
C SER A 152 11.97 13.39 19.89
N CYS A 153 12.33 14.59 20.35
CA CYS A 153 12.11 15.00 21.74
C CYS A 153 10.60 14.97 22.11
N GLY A 154 10.25 14.27 23.18
CA GLY A 154 8.86 14.14 23.65
C GLY A 154 8.10 12.93 23.10
N ASP A 155 8.66 12.19 22.14
CA ASP A 155 8.00 11.03 21.56
C ASP A 155 7.81 9.88 22.56
N SER A 156 6.76 9.09 22.31
CA SER A 156 6.43 7.89 23.07
C SER A 156 5.79 6.83 22.15
N ILE A 157 6.60 5.95 21.58
CA ILE A 157 6.19 4.89 20.65
C ILE A 157 5.98 3.57 21.41
N SER A 158 5.05 2.73 20.99
CA SER A 158 4.87 1.36 21.54
C SER A 158 4.87 0.33 20.41
N ASP A 159 5.74 -0.68 20.53
CA ASP A 159 5.85 -1.81 19.62
C ASP A 159 6.25 -3.06 20.44
N SER A 160 6.76 -4.10 19.78
CA SER A 160 7.15 -5.38 20.38
C SER A 160 8.28 -6.00 19.58
N THR A 161 9.32 -6.54 20.22
CA THR A 161 10.38 -7.25 19.49
C THR A 161 9.91 -8.55 18.83
N GLY A 162 8.71 -9.03 19.14
CA GLY A 162 8.01 -10.08 18.38
C GLY A 162 7.02 -9.58 17.33
N SER A 163 7.11 -8.32 16.88
CA SER A 163 6.27 -7.75 15.82
C SER A 163 6.89 -7.93 14.43
N ALA A 164 6.15 -7.58 13.38
CA ALA A 164 6.66 -7.62 12.01
C ALA A 164 7.71 -6.51 11.72
N SER A 165 7.85 -5.53 12.62
CA SER A 165 8.89 -4.49 12.55
C SER A 165 10.27 -4.98 13.01
N ALA A 166 10.31 -6.12 13.71
CA ALA A 166 11.54 -6.64 14.28
C ALA A 166 12.33 -7.52 13.29
N THR A 167 13.65 -7.37 13.32
CA THR A 167 14.59 -8.10 12.46
C THR A 167 15.55 -8.93 13.31
N SER A 168 16.54 -9.60 12.72
CA SER A 168 17.58 -10.33 13.48
C SER A 168 18.89 -10.36 12.68
N ALA A 169 19.31 -9.18 12.23
CA ALA A 169 20.50 -8.97 11.42
C ALA A 169 21.79 -9.06 12.26
N TRP A 170 21.75 -8.73 13.55
CA TRP A 170 22.94 -8.70 14.40
C TRP A 170 22.92 -9.71 15.55
N SER A 171 24.14 -10.11 15.94
CA SER A 171 24.38 -11.09 17.01
C SER A 171 25.58 -10.72 17.89
N TYR A 172 26.28 -9.65 17.53
CA TYR A 172 27.59 -9.29 18.08
C TYR A 172 27.80 -7.78 18.07
N TYR A 173 27.40 -7.12 19.16
CA TYR A 173 27.85 -5.77 19.45
C TYR A 173 29.28 -5.79 19.97
N ASN A 174 29.93 -4.63 19.93
CA ASN A 174 31.24 -4.49 20.53
C ASN A 174 31.19 -4.74 22.07
N ALA A 175 32.35 -5.04 22.65
CA ALA A 175 32.46 -5.41 24.06
C ALA A 175 32.13 -4.27 25.07
N GLN A 176 31.91 -3.03 24.61
CA GLN A 176 31.47 -1.91 25.46
C GLN A 176 29.99 -2.03 25.83
N CYS A 177 29.17 -2.64 24.96
CA CYS A 177 27.73 -2.78 25.17
C CYS A 177 27.36 -4.16 25.74
N THR A 178 27.77 -5.26 25.09
CA THR A 178 27.40 -6.63 25.54
C THR A 178 28.41 -7.27 26.48
N ASN A 179 29.51 -6.61 26.85
CA ASN A 179 30.65 -7.23 27.57
C ASN A 179 31.22 -8.50 26.88
N GLY A 180 30.94 -8.71 25.59
CA GLY A 180 31.33 -9.90 24.83
C GLY A 180 30.36 -11.09 24.95
N PHE A 181 29.15 -10.87 25.46
CA PHE A 181 28.02 -11.78 25.27
C PHE A 181 27.36 -11.56 23.89
N THR A 182 26.59 -12.56 23.46
CA THR A 182 25.77 -12.52 22.23
C THR A 182 24.31 -12.35 22.63
N VAL A 183 23.71 -11.23 22.25
CA VAL A 183 22.26 -11.13 21.97
C VAL A 183 22.02 -11.84 20.64
N ASN A 184 21.01 -12.70 20.54
CA ASN A 184 20.76 -13.54 19.36
C ASN A 184 19.25 -13.76 19.18
N GLU A 185 18.45 -12.69 19.17
CA GLU A 185 17.01 -12.76 18.97
C GLU A 185 16.58 -11.50 18.18
N SER A 186 15.30 -11.11 18.28
CA SER A 186 14.69 -10.06 17.46
C SER A 186 15.00 -8.63 17.96
N GLU A 187 15.31 -7.72 17.04
CA GLU A 187 15.79 -6.34 17.28
C GLU A 187 14.99 -5.28 16.49
N ILE A 188 14.83 -4.07 17.05
CA ILE A 188 14.21 -2.90 16.41
C ILE A 188 15.13 -1.67 16.59
N ALA A 189 15.35 -0.91 15.52
CA ALA A 189 16.16 0.30 15.51
C ALA A 189 15.30 1.56 15.43
N PHE A 190 15.77 2.61 16.09
CA PHE A 190 15.22 3.95 16.03
C PHE A 190 16.35 4.94 15.72
N ALA A 191 16.16 5.82 14.73
CA ALA A 191 17.05 6.95 14.50
C ALA A 191 16.60 8.14 15.34
N LEU A 192 17.52 8.81 16.03
CA LEU A 192 17.19 9.98 16.83
C LEU A 192 17.30 11.26 16.00
N ASP A 193 16.18 11.97 15.89
CA ASP A 193 16.12 13.32 15.34
C ASP A 193 15.98 14.33 16.48
N VAL A 194 17.14 14.71 17.03
CA VAL A 194 17.25 15.56 18.23
C VAL A 194 18.39 16.57 18.06
N PRO A 195 18.19 17.86 18.40
CA PRO A 195 19.21 18.90 18.26
C PRO A 195 20.55 18.56 18.93
N VAL A 196 21.66 19.03 18.35
CA VAL A 196 23.02 18.80 18.87
C VAL A 196 23.27 19.49 20.22
N ASN A 197 24.01 18.84 21.12
CA ASN A 197 24.27 19.26 22.50
C ASN A 197 23.06 19.21 23.46
N THR A 198 22.00 18.47 23.12
CA THR A 198 20.82 18.24 23.98
C THR A 198 21.08 17.12 24.98
N GLU A 199 20.68 17.25 26.25
CA GLU A 199 20.71 16.15 27.22
C GLU A 199 19.46 15.28 27.05
N VAL A 200 19.65 14.11 26.43
CA VAL A 200 18.60 13.16 26.10
C VAL A 200 18.56 12.04 27.14
N THR A 201 17.36 11.68 27.58
CA THR A 201 17.07 10.45 28.33
C THR A 201 16.04 9.62 27.59
N VAL A 202 16.45 8.43 27.15
CA VAL A 202 15.57 7.44 26.51
C VAL A 202 15.19 6.40 27.55
N ASN A 203 13.89 6.16 27.70
CA ASN A 203 13.33 5.15 28.60
C ASN A 203 12.58 4.08 27.80
N LEU A 204 12.83 2.80 28.11
CA LEU A 204 12.16 1.64 27.53
C LEU A 204 11.35 0.92 28.63
N SER A 205 10.04 1.12 28.63
CA SER A 205 9.11 0.45 29.55
C SER A 205 8.65 -0.89 28.98
N ILE A 206 9.27 -1.99 29.44
CA ILE A 206 8.87 -3.36 29.11
C ILE A 206 7.52 -3.68 29.77
N GLN A 207 6.54 -4.16 28.99
CA GLN A 207 5.17 -4.40 29.45
C GLN A 207 4.94 -5.82 30.03
N ASN A 208 5.89 -6.74 29.81
CA ASN A 208 5.86 -8.13 30.27
C ASN A 208 6.95 -8.37 31.33
N THR A 209 6.65 -9.11 32.40
CA THR A 209 7.63 -9.41 33.46
C THR A 209 8.67 -10.47 33.09
N ASP A 210 8.41 -11.22 32.03
CA ASP A 210 9.19 -12.41 31.65
C ASP A 210 10.07 -12.14 30.41
N SER A 211 9.92 -10.96 29.79
CA SER A 211 10.73 -10.48 28.67
C SER A 211 11.94 -9.69 29.19
N ASP A 212 13.09 -9.91 28.57
CA ASP A 212 14.38 -9.30 28.87
C ASP A 212 14.82 -8.57 27.59
N LEU A 213 14.67 -7.25 27.57
CA LEU A 213 14.94 -6.39 26.43
C LEU A 213 15.99 -5.34 26.80
N GLU A 214 16.98 -5.14 25.94
CA GLU A 214 18.06 -4.19 26.15
C GLU A 214 17.83 -2.89 25.39
N LEU A 215 18.47 -1.83 25.89
CA LEU A 215 18.57 -0.55 25.20
C LEU A 215 20.03 -0.25 24.89
N PHE A 216 20.37 -0.15 23.60
CA PHE A 216 21.71 0.21 23.12
C PHE A 216 21.71 1.56 22.42
N LEU A 217 22.80 2.31 22.54
CA LEU A 217 23.04 3.56 21.80
C LEU A 217 24.18 3.33 20.81
N LEU A 218 23.90 3.49 19.51
CA LEU A 218 24.88 3.48 18.42
C LEU A 218 25.18 4.92 18.00
N LYS A 219 26.41 5.19 17.57
CA LYS A 219 26.87 6.54 17.23
C LYS A 219 27.70 6.58 15.94
N GLY A 220 27.36 7.49 15.04
CA GLY A 220 28.03 7.75 13.77
C GLY A 220 27.73 6.74 12.65
N SER A 221 27.17 5.58 12.98
CA SER A 221 26.45 4.70 12.05
C SER A 221 25.52 3.76 12.81
N CYS A 222 24.47 3.31 12.13
CA CYS A 222 23.60 2.23 12.58
C CYS A 222 24.31 0.88 12.29
N GLU A 223 25.34 0.57 13.10
CA GLU A 223 26.07 -0.71 13.08
C GLU A 223 26.32 -1.20 14.52
N ALA A 224 26.21 -2.52 14.77
CA ALA A 224 26.50 -3.12 16.08
C ALA A 224 27.91 -2.81 16.64
N ASN A 225 28.89 -2.53 15.77
CA ASN A 225 30.23 -2.11 16.16
C ASN A 225 30.31 -0.65 16.64
N SER A 226 29.35 0.19 16.26
CA SER A 226 29.24 1.62 16.60
C SER A 226 28.55 1.88 17.95
N CYS A 227 28.25 0.82 18.71
CA CYS A 227 27.64 0.92 20.02
C CYS A 227 28.54 1.61 21.06
N VAL A 228 28.01 2.65 21.72
CA VAL A 228 28.74 3.48 22.69
C VAL A 228 28.17 3.42 24.11
N ALA A 229 26.90 3.06 24.29
CA ALA A 229 26.30 2.85 25.61
C ALA A 229 25.24 1.75 25.59
N ALA A 230 24.98 1.16 26.76
CA ALA A 230 24.01 0.08 26.93
C ALA A 230 23.34 0.16 28.31
N SER A 231 22.06 -0.17 28.36
CA SER A 231 21.30 -0.48 29.56
C SER A 231 20.84 -1.93 29.45
N THR A 232 21.17 -2.72 30.46
CA THR A 232 21.00 -4.18 30.51
C THR A 232 20.56 -4.58 31.93
N ASN A 233 19.42 -4.09 32.38
CA ASN A 233 18.84 -4.42 33.67
C ASN A 233 18.16 -5.80 33.61
N PRO A 234 17.62 -6.35 34.73
CA PRO A 234 16.99 -7.66 34.72
C PRO A 234 15.60 -7.70 34.02
N PRO A 235 15.08 -8.90 33.70
CA PRO A 235 13.82 -9.06 32.97
C PRO A 235 12.65 -8.29 33.58
N GLY A 236 11.85 -7.68 32.70
CA GLY A 236 10.66 -6.91 33.07
C GLY A 236 10.94 -5.63 33.86
N THR A 237 12.16 -5.09 33.79
CA THR A 237 12.51 -3.78 34.35
C THR A 237 12.69 -2.73 33.24
N THR A 238 12.60 -1.44 33.60
CA THR A 238 12.77 -0.35 32.64
C THR A 238 14.24 -0.19 32.30
N GLU A 239 14.58 -0.17 31.01
CA GLU A 239 15.89 0.26 30.55
C GLU A 239 15.92 1.78 30.38
N THR A 240 17.02 2.41 30.79
CA THR A 240 17.20 3.86 30.66
C THR A 240 18.61 4.17 30.18
N LEU A 241 18.73 5.04 29.17
CA LEU A 241 19.98 5.63 28.72
C LEU A 241 19.89 7.16 28.79
N SER A 242 20.90 7.80 29.38
CA SER A 242 21.05 9.26 29.38
C SER A 242 22.39 9.65 28.78
N PHE A 243 22.39 10.56 27.83
CA PHE A 243 23.58 11.04 27.11
C PHE A 243 23.35 12.45 26.54
N THR A 244 24.40 13.07 26.04
CA THR A 244 24.31 14.35 25.32
C THR A 244 24.55 14.09 23.84
N THR A 245 23.67 14.57 22.96
CA THR A 245 23.87 14.49 21.50
C THR A 245 25.07 15.33 21.07
N ASP A 246 25.71 14.95 19.98
CA ASP A 246 26.70 15.79 19.28
C ASP A 246 26.47 15.73 17.77
N SER A 247 27.45 16.14 16.95
CA SER A 247 27.29 16.25 15.49
C SER A 247 27.22 14.92 14.72
N ASP A 248 27.45 13.79 15.38
CA ASP A 248 27.31 12.47 14.75
C ASP A 248 25.85 12.00 14.81
N GLU A 249 25.43 11.13 13.90
CA GLU A 249 24.11 10.48 13.98
C GLU A 249 24.03 9.56 15.20
N HIS A 250 22.86 9.48 15.84
CA HIS A 250 22.61 8.63 17.00
C HIS A 250 21.43 7.70 16.73
N PHE A 251 21.59 6.41 17.03
CA PHE A 251 20.55 5.41 16.88
C PHE A 251 20.34 4.67 18.20
N ILE A 252 19.08 4.37 18.53
CA ILE A 252 18.70 3.54 19.67
C ILE A 252 18.30 2.17 19.14
N MET A 253 18.92 1.13 19.68
CA MET A 253 18.52 -0.25 19.45
C MET A 253 17.70 -0.75 20.64
N VAL A 254 16.54 -1.33 20.36
CA VAL A 254 15.81 -2.18 21.29
C VAL A 254 16.08 -3.62 20.90
N GLU A 255 16.69 -4.35 21.81
CA GLU A 255 17.25 -5.69 21.58
C GLU A 255 16.62 -6.72 22.52
N THR A 256 16.77 -8.01 22.22
CA THR A 256 16.16 -9.09 23.01
C THR A 256 17.24 -10.03 23.59
N TRP A 257 17.52 -9.93 24.90
CA TRP A 257 18.33 -10.94 25.60
C TRP A 257 17.61 -12.29 25.72
N GLN A 258 16.33 -12.23 26.11
CA GLN A 258 15.60 -13.41 26.56
C GLN A 258 14.09 -13.18 26.54
N ASN A 259 13.41 -13.88 25.61
CA ASN A 259 11.98 -13.77 25.33
C ASN A 259 11.60 -12.38 24.79
N GLU A 260 11.09 -12.35 23.55
CA GLU A 260 10.50 -11.18 22.93
C GLU A 260 9.42 -10.53 23.82
N GLY A 261 9.21 -9.22 23.67
CA GLY A 261 8.28 -8.50 24.53
C GLY A 261 7.73 -7.22 23.91
N ALA A 262 6.52 -6.86 24.34
CA ALA A 262 5.95 -5.55 24.07
C ALA A 262 6.59 -4.48 24.98
N PHE A 263 6.86 -3.31 24.42
CA PHE A 263 7.50 -2.19 25.10
C PHE A 263 6.85 -0.85 24.73
N THR A 264 7.15 0.16 25.54
CA THR A 264 6.93 1.57 25.20
C THR A 264 8.27 2.28 25.33
N ILE A 265 8.77 2.86 24.24
CA ILE A 265 9.98 3.67 24.22
C ILE A 265 9.60 5.15 24.24
N SER A 266 10.25 5.96 25.07
CA SER A 266 9.99 7.40 25.15
C SER A 266 11.27 8.22 25.29
N VAL A 267 11.31 9.40 24.67
CA VAL A 267 12.47 10.30 24.66
C VAL A 267 12.17 11.58 25.42
N GLU A 268 12.89 11.81 26.51
CA GLU A 268 12.85 13.04 27.30
C GLU A 268 14.10 13.88 27.02
N CYS A 269 13.92 15.15 26.64
CA CYS A 269 15.03 16.08 26.41
C CYS A 269 15.06 17.14 27.52
N ASN A 270 16.18 17.24 28.23
CA ASN A 270 16.45 18.30 29.21
C ASN A 270 17.43 19.31 28.60
N ASP A 271 17.20 20.60 28.88
CA ASP A 271 18.07 21.70 28.44
C ASP A 271 18.49 21.64 26.95
N ALA A 272 17.56 21.23 26.06
CA ALA A 272 17.70 21.57 24.65
C ALA A 272 17.76 23.11 24.55
N PRO A 273 18.82 23.71 23.99
CA PRO A 273 18.71 25.08 23.52
C PRO A 273 17.63 25.07 22.43
N PRO A 274 16.66 26.00 22.45
CA PRO A 274 15.85 26.22 21.25
C PRO A 274 16.81 26.43 20.07
N LEU A 275 16.50 25.83 18.93
CA LEU A 275 17.27 26.08 17.72
C LEU A 275 17.14 27.57 17.39
N PRO A 276 18.20 28.24 16.90
CA PRO A 276 18.07 29.66 16.59
C PRO A 276 17.19 29.84 15.35
N GLU A 277 15.98 30.37 15.53
CA GLU A 277 15.00 30.65 14.48
C GLU A 277 15.59 31.48 13.32
N ILE A 278 15.27 31.08 12.08
CA ILE A 278 15.64 31.82 10.87
C ILE A 278 14.42 32.61 10.38
N CYS A 279 14.32 33.86 10.83
CA CYS A 279 13.16 34.73 10.67
C CYS A 279 12.77 35.18 9.23
N ASP A 280 13.07 34.39 8.19
CA ASP A 280 12.74 34.68 6.79
C ASP A 280 12.56 33.42 5.90
N ASN A 281 12.22 32.27 6.48
CA ASN A 281 12.22 30.98 5.79
C ASN A 281 10.85 30.28 5.70
N GLY A 282 9.83 30.69 6.47
CA GLY A 282 8.49 30.08 6.46
C GLY A 282 8.37 28.76 7.24
N ILE A 283 9.30 28.47 8.14
CA ILE A 283 9.43 27.23 8.91
C ILE A 283 9.62 27.59 10.39
N ASP A 284 9.02 26.79 11.26
CA ASP A 284 9.24 26.80 12.70
C ASP A 284 10.56 26.04 12.96
N ASP A 285 11.71 26.72 12.92
CA ASP A 285 13.02 26.08 13.04
C ASP A 285 13.31 25.64 14.49
N ASP A 286 12.72 26.32 15.49
CA ASP A 286 12.88 26.01 16.92
C ASP A 286 11.83 25.04 17.50
N GLN A 287 10.70 24.87 16.80
CA GLN A 287 9.58 23.98 17.11
C GLN A 287 8.78 24.37 18.37
N ASP A 288 8.75 25.66 18.74
CA ASP A 288 7.88 26.17 19.81
C ASP A 288 6.42 26.43 19.35
N GLY A 289 6.16 26.41 18.05
CA GLY A 289 4.85 26.57 17.42
C GLY A 289 4.62 27.93 16.75
N PHE A 290 5.63 28.80 16.68
CA PHE A 290 5.60 30.06 15.96
C PHE A 290 6.60 30.04 14.77
N THR A 291 6.39 30.91 13.78
CA THR A 291 7.20 30.94 12.53
C THR A 291 7.63 32.36 12.21
N ASP A 292 8.87 32.54 11.78
CA ASP A 292 9.41 33.82 11.33
C ASP A 292 9.14 34.98 12.33
N CYS A 293 8.59 36.10 11.86
CA CYS A 293 8.27 37.25 12.69
C CYS A 293 7.10 37.04 13.67
N ALA A 294 6.40 35.89 13.63
CA ALA A 294 5.48 35.50 14.69
C ALA A 294 6.20 34.93 15.93
N ASP A 295 7.45 34.46 15.79
CA ASP A 295 8.28 33.99 16.89
C ASP A 295 8.80 35.16 17.75
N SER A 296 8.78 34.94 19.06
CA SER A 296 9.33 35.83 20.07
C SER A 296 10.86 36.00 20.00
N ASP A 297 11.62 35.00 19.55
CA ASP A 297 13.08 35.10 19.38
C ASP A 297 13.46 35.96 18.15
N CYS A 298 12.53 36.13 17.20
CA CYS A 298 12.66 37.04 16.05
C CYS A 298 12.39 38.52 16.33
N GLN A 299 11.91 38.91 17.53
CA GLN A 299 11.56 40.30 17.89
C GLN A 299 12.68 41.36 17.78
N ASN A 300 13.92 40.95 17.50
CA ASN A 300 15.06 41.85 17.29
C ASN A 300 15.75 41.65 15.94
N ASN A 301 15.18 40.83 15.04
CA ASN A 301 15.68 40.67 13.69
C ASN A 301 15.30 41.89 12.84
N PRO A 302 16.23 42.54 12.12
CA PRO A 302 15.92 43.65 11.21
C PRO A 302 14.96 43.31 10.06
N LEU A 303 14.65 42.03 9.83
CA LEU A 303 13.62 41.59 8.89
C LEU A 303 12.21 41.75 9.46
N CYS A 304 12.06 41.73 10.78
CA CYS A 304 10.81 41.95 11.52
C CYS A 304 10.73 43.38 12.10
N ASP A 305 11.40 44.36 11.47
CA ASP A 305 11.45 45.76 11.92
C ASP A 305 10.23 46.53 11.38
N THR A 306 9.13 46.44 12.14
CA THR A 306 7.76 47.02 12.03
C THR A 306 7.61 48.43 11.43
N SER A 307 8.10 48.63 10.21
CA SER A 307 8.20 49.93 9.55
C SER A 307 7.77 49.83 8.09
N GLU A 308 6.63 49.18 7.84
CA GLU A 308 5.93 49.19 6.55
C GLU A 308 5.80 50.63 6.00
N ASN A 309 6.01 50.78 4.69
CA ASN A 309 5.89 52.05 4.01
C ASN A 309 4.62 52.10 3.17
N CYS A 310 3.53 52.49 3.85
CA CYS A 310 2.13 52.56 3.41
C CYS A 310 1.79 53.37 2.14
N THR A 311 2.71 53.54 1.18
CA THR A 311 2.58 54.34 -0.05
C THR A 311 3.47 53.88 -1.23
N ASN A 312 4.23 52.78 -1.14
CA ASN A 312 5.23 52.41 -2.16
C ASN A 312 4.85 51.22 -3.06
N GLY A 313 3.79 50.46 -2.73
CA GLY A 313 3.34 49.29 -3.48
C GLY A 313 4.20 48.04 -3.29
N THR A 314 4.80 47.90 -2.10
CA THR A 314 5.64 46.77 -1.70
C THR A 314 5.41 46.45 -0.25
N ASP A 315 5.28 45.16 0.04
CA ASP A 315 5.44 44.54 1.35
C ASP A 315 6.90 44.78 1.84
N ASP A 316 7.11 45.73 2.76
CA ASP A 316 8.44 46.08 3.30
C ASP A 316 8.78 45.34 4.62
N ASP A 317 7.82 44.73 5.32
CA ASP A 317 8.06 43.96 6.56
C ASP A 317 7.84 42.42 6.46
N GLY A 318 7.30 41.95 5.34
CA GLY A 318 7.28 40.54 4.94
C GLY A 318 6.05 39.75 5.38
N ASP A 319 5.01 40.38 5.94
CA ASP A 319 3.82 39.68 6.45
C ASP A 319 2.86 39.18 5.35
N GLY A 320 3.09 39.60 4.09
CA GLY A 320 2.32 39.22 2.90
C GLY A 320 1.25 40.23 2.49
N PHE A 321 1.07 41.31 3.25
CA PHE A 321 0.24 42.45 2.90
C PHE A 321 1.12 43.64 2.43
N SER A 322 0.51 44.73 1.96
CA SER A 322 1.26 45.87 1.43
C SER A 322 0.42 47.14 1.37
N ASP A 323 1.05 48.29 1.57
CA ASP A 323 0.40 49.60 1.60
C ASP A 323 -0.81 49.62 2.57
N CYS A 324 -2.02 49.92 2.12
CA CYS A 324 -3.20 50.01 2.99
C CYS A 324 -3.95 48.69 3.22
N ALA A 325 -3.49 47.60 2.58
CA ALA A 325 -3.95 46.25 2.92
C ALA A 325 -3.25 45.70 4.18
N ASP A 326 -2.18 46.36 4.62
CA ASP A 326 -1.34 46.02 5.77
C ASP A 326 -1.96 46.54 7.09
N ALA A 327 -1.89 45.72 8.14
CA ALA A 327 -2.45 46.02 9.45
C ALA A 327 -1.67 47.10 10.24
N ASP A 328 -0.35 47.17 10.08
CA ASP A 328 0.50 48.19 10.70
C ASP A 328 0.32 49.56 10.01
N CYS A 329 -0.19 49.57 8.78
CA CYS A 329 -0.64 50.78 8.08
C CYS A 329 -2.02 51.33 8.49
N TYR A 330 -2.76 50.67 9.39
CA TYR A 330 -4.11 51.10 9.81
C TYR A 330 -4.17 52.51 10.44
N GLN A 331 -3.04 53.06 10.94
CA GLN A 331 -2.96 54.45 11.41
C GLN A 331 -2.10 55.37 10.52
N ALA A 332 -1.68 54.91 9.35
CA ALA A 332 -0.93 55.70 8.41
C ALA A 332 -1.81 56.80 7.81
N GLN A 333 -1.28 58.02 7.78
CA GLN A 333 -2.00 59.20 7.27
C GLN A 333 -2.36 59.08 5.77
N ALA A 334 -1.73 58.14 5.05
CA ALA A 334 -2.04 57.78 3.66
C ALA A 334 -3.34 56.99 3.53
N CYS A 335 -3.56 55.99 4.39
CA CYS A 335 -4.75 55.14 4.40
C CYS A 335 -5.95 55.83 5.08
N LEU A 336 -5.69 56.70 6.06
CA LEU A 336 -6.71 57.54 6.72
C LEU A 336 -7.24 58.72 5.87
N MET A 337 -6.97 58.79 4.57
CA MET A 337 -7.36 59.93 3.71
C MET A 337 -7.89 59.54 2.33
N ARG A 338 -8.66 58.45 2.28
CA ARG A 338 -9.73 58.32 1.30
C ARG A 338 -11.06 58.24 2.09
N MET A 339 -12.10 58.83 1.53
CA MET A 339 -13.48 58.78 2.03
C MET A 339 -14.28 58.48 0.78
N GLU A 340 -15.04 57.39 0.79
CA GLU A 340 -15.91 57.04 -0.33
C GLU A 340 -16.92 58.17 -0.62
N ASP A 341 -17.06 58.53 -1.90
CA ASP A 341 -18.13 59.40 -2.37
C ASP A 341 -19.30 58.52 -2.81
N CYS A 342 -20.17 58.24 -1.84
CA CYS A 342 -21.33 57.34 -1.86
C CYS A 342 -22.40 57.59 -2.96
N SER A 343 -22.06 58.27 -4.06
CA SER A 343 -22.98 58.78 -5.08
C SER A 343 -22.42 58.84 -6.51
N ASN A 344 -21.18 58.38 -6.75
CA ASN A 344 -20.45 58.61 -8.01
C ASN A 344 -20.10 57.34 -8.83
N SER A 345 -20.30 56.15 -8.26
CA SER A 345 -20.07 54.82 -8.84
C SER A 345 -18.62 54.54 -9.25
N ILE A 346 -17.69 54.99 -8.41
CA ILE A 346 -16.25 54.70 -8.46
C ILE A 346 -15.84 54.35 -7.03
N ASP A 347 -15.08 53.28 -6.90
CA ASP A 347 -14.33 52.89 -5.70
C ASP A 347 -13.28 53.98 -5.43
N ASP A 348 -13.61 54.95 -4.58
CA ASP A 348 -12.75 56.12 -4.32
C ASP A 348 -11.69 55.81 -3.25
N ASP A 349 -11.87 54.76 -2.42
CA ASP A 349 -10.91 54.30 -1.41
C ASP A 349 -10.05 53.05 -1.76
N ASP A 350 -10.36 52.34 -2.86
CA ASP A 350 -9.71 51.11 -3.38
C ASP A 350 -9.97 49.84 -2.52
N ASP A 351 -11.02 49.79 -1.68
CA ASP A 351 -11.36 48.60 -0.86
C ASP A 351 -12.07 47.48 -1.66
N GLY A 352 -12.62 47.80 -2.84
CA GLY A 352 -13.32 46.89 -3.74
C GLY A 352 -14.84 47.00 -3.71
N ALA A 353 -15.42 47.80 -2.81
CA ALA A 353 -16.82 48.22 -2.83
C ALA A 353 -17.03 49.50 -3.69
N VAL A 354 -18.29 49.91 -3.87
CA VAL A 354 -18.66 51.16 -4.54
C VAL A 354 -19.97 51.72 -3.97
N ASP A 355 -20.06 53.05 -3.87
CA ASP A 355 -21.27 53.78 -3.45
C ASP A 355 -21.88 53.20 -2.15
N CYS A 356 -23.10 52.68 -2.21
CA CYS A 356 -23.84 52.15 -1.07
C CYS A 356 -23.61 50.65 -0.82
N GLU A 357 -22.74 50.01 -1.60
CA GLU A 357 -22.23 48.67 -1.33
C GLU A 357 -21.01 48.72 -0.38
N ASP A 358 -20.49 49.92 -0.13
CA ASP A 358 -19.39 50.27 0.77
C ASP A 358 -19.81 50.40 2.24
N ALA A 359 -18.95 49.94 3.15
CA ALA A 359 -19.17 49.99 4.60
C ALA A 359 -19.00 51.41 5.20
N ASP A 360 -18.14 52.25 4.65
CA ASP A 360 -17.94 53.63 5.09
C ASP A 360 -19.13 54.54 4.69
N CYS A 361 -19.98 54.08 3.77
CA CYS A 361 -21.23 54.74 3.37
C CYS A 361 -22.46 54.40 4.24
N LEU A 362 -22.33 53.58 5.28
CA LEU A 362 -23.46 53.12 6.14
C LEU A 362 -24.27 54.24 6.83
N ASP A 363 -23.66 55.38 7.13
CA ASP A 363 -24.31 56.57 7.72
C ASP A 363 -24.58 57.69 6.68
N SER A 364 -24.36 57.41 5.37
CA SER A 364 -24.50 58.40 4.31
C SER A 364 -25.97 58.66 3.95
N PRO A 365 -26.41 59.94 3.88
CA PRO A 365 -27.79 60.28 3.49
C PRO A 365 -28.11 59.95 2.03
N ASP A 366 -27.11 59.62 1.21
CA ASP A 366 -27.29 59.16 -0.17
C ASP A 366 -27.61 57.65 -0.25
N CYS A 367 -27.36 56.89 0.83
CA CYS A 367 -27.59 55.45 0.95
C CYS A 367 -28.76 55.06 1.89
N ASP A 368 -29.51 56.03 2.41
CA ASP A 368 -30.69 55.78 3.26
C ASP A 368 -31.91 55.32 2.42
N THR A 369 -31.91 54.05 2.03
CA THR A 369 -33.08 53.35 1.45
C THR A 369 -33.76 52.40 2.44
N VAL A 370 -33.74 52.71 3.74
CA VAL A 370 -34.50 51.92 4.74
C VAL A 370 -35.99 52.31 4.72
N VAL A 371 -36.66 52.04 3.60
CA VAL A 371 -38.13 52.09 3.54
C VAL A 371 -38.66 50.85 4.25
N HIS A 372 -39.22 51.06 5.44
CA HIS A 372 -39.80 50.01 6.26
C HIS A 372 -41.15 49.58 5.67
N GLU A 373 -41.29 48.30 5.28
CA GLU A 373 -42.53 47.76 4.73
C GLU A 373 -43.70 47.88 5.71
N ILE A 374 -44.85 48.38 5.24
CA ILE A 374 -46.07 48.50 6.05
C ILE A 374 -46.97 47.30 5.77
N CYS A 375 -46.77 46.24 6.55
CA CYS A 375 -47.33 44.89 6.42
C CYS A 375 -48.89 44.71 6.37
N ASP A 376 -49.69 45.76 6.13
CA ASP A 376 -51.16 45.68 6.05
C ASP A 376 -51.83 46.66 5.05
N ASN A 377 -51.08 47.28 4.14
CA ASN A 377 -51.57 48.38 3.30
C ASN A 377 -51.87 48.00 1.82
N GLY A 378 -51.39 46.87 1.32
CA GLY A 378 -51.62 46.39 -0.05
C GLY A 378 -50.68 46.99 -1.12
N ILE A 379 -49.54 47.54 -0.71
CA ILE A 379 -48.52 48.21 -1.54
C ILE A 379 -47.15 47.68 -1.11
N ASP A 380 -46.30 47.44 -2.11
CA ASP A 380 -44.85 47.24 -1.97
C ASP A 380 -44.23 48.61 -1.65
N ASP A 381 -43.98 48.89 -0.36
CA ASP A 381 -43.42 50.15 0.12
C ASP A 381 -41.89 50.16 0.06
N ASN A 382 -41.25 48.99 0.14
CA ASN A 382 -39.79 48.83 0.08
C ASN A 382 -39.23 48.86 -1.37
N GLY A 383 -40.03 48.46 -2.37
CA GLY A 383 -39.71 48.46 -3.80
C GLY A 383 -39.14 47.15 -4.38
N ASP A 384 -39.08 46.06 -3.61
CA ASP A 384 -38.46 44.77 -3.99
C ASP A 384 -39.38 43.85 -4.83
N GLY A 385 -40.66 44.20 -4.96
CA GLY A 385 -41.66 43.49 -5.76
C GLY A 385 -42.55 42.52 -4.98
N VAL A 386 -42.39 42.39 -3.65
CA VAL A 386 -43.36 41.73 -2.77
C VAL A 386 -44.02 42.73 -1.80
N ALA A 387 -45.20 42.40 -1.29
CA ALA A 387 -46.02 43.33 -0.50
C ALA A 387 -46.72 42.63 0.67
N ASP A 388 -46.94 43.40 1.73
CA ASP A 388 -47.57 42.95 2.99
C ASP A 388 -46.91 41.68 3.56
N CYS A 389 -47.69 40.72 4.06
CA CYS A 389 -47.22 39.46 4.64
C CYS A 389 -46.46 38.52 3.67
N ASN A 390 -46.34 38.86 2.38
CA ASN A 390 -45.49 38.13 1.43
C ASN A 390 -44.05 38.69 1.39
N ASP A 391 -43.83 39.87 1.96
CA ASP A 391 -42.49 40.45 2.14
C ASP A 391 -41.75 39.72 3.29
N PRO A 392 -40.51 39.23 3.07
CA PRO A 392 -39.65 38.67 4.10
C PRO A 392 -39.47 39.57 5.35
N LEU A 393 -39.44 40.89 5.20
CA LEU A 393 -39.35 41.87 6.28
C LEU A 393 -40.59 41.84 7.21
N CYS A 394 -41.71 41.34 6.73
CA CYS A 394 -42.95 41.19 7.49
C CYS A 394 -43.09 39.87 8.26
N ARG A 395 -42.14 38.92 8.17
CA ARG A 395 -42.21 37.60 8.83
C ARG A 395 -42.45 37.65 10.34
N THR A 396 -41.95 38.67 11.05
CA THR A 396 -42.15 38.84 12.50
C THR A 396 -43.31 39.77 12.86
N SER A 397 -44.08 40.24 11.89
CA SER A 397 -45.20 41.16 12.13
C SER A 397 -46.37 40.46 12.81
N ALA A 398 -46.85 41.02 13.92
CA ALA A 398 -48.04 40.53 14.62
C ALA A 398 -49.34 40.67 13.79
N LEU A 399 -49.27 41.29 12.61
CA LEU A 399 -50.35 41.38 11.62
C LEU A 399 -50.37 40.18 10.65
N CYS A 400 -49.29 39.39 10.60
CA CYS A 400 -49.09 38.25 9.69
C CYS A 400 -48.98 36.90 10.44
N PRO A 401 -50.07 36.40 11.07
CA PRO A 401 -50.05 35.11 11.76
C PRO A 401 -50.22 33.95 10.76
N HIS A 402 -49.11 33.38 10.30
CA HIS A 402 -49.12 32.12 9.56
C HIS A 402 -49.47 30.93 10.49
N PRO A 403 -50.25 29.94 10.04
CA PRO A 403 -50.41 28.65 10.71
C PRO A 403 -49.07 27.90 10.82
N ILE A 404 -49.05 26.79 11.58
CA ILE A 404 -47.90 25.87 11.61
C ILE A 404 -48.14 24.79 10.56
N GLU A 405 -47.15 24.53 9.71
CA GLU A 405 -47.18 23.48 8.69
C GLU A 405 -47.37 22.07 9.29
N LEU A 406 -48.12 21.21 8.61
CA LEU A 406 -48.40 19.84 9.03
C LEU A 406 -47.67 18.84 8.13
N CYS A 407 -46.42 18.54 8.52
CA CYS A 407 -45.36 17.79 7.83
C CYS A 407 -45.62 16.33 7.38
N ASP A 408 -46.88 15.92 7.17
CA ASP A 408 -47.25 14.56 6.79
C ASP A 408 -48.56 14.43 5.97
N ASN A 409 -49.10 15.54 5.44
CA ASN A 409 -50.47 15.57 4.90
C ASN A 409 -50.63 15.95 3.42
N GLY A 410 -49.55 16.35 2.74
CA GLY A 410 -49.54 16.64 1.30
C GLY A 410 -50.17 17.98 0.92
N LYS A 411 -50.13 18.96 1.83
CA LYS A 411 -50.63 20.32 1.61
C LYS A 411 -49.82 21.36 2.39
N ASP A 412 -49.43 22.39 1.64
CA ASP A 412 -49.16 23.77 2.05
C ASP A 412 -50.29 24.29 2.96
N ASP A 413 -50.13 24.11 4.27
CA ASP A 413 -51.07 24.54 5.31
C ASP A 413 -50.64 25.87 5.96
N ASP A 414 -49.38 26.31 5.81
CA ASP A 414 -48.88 27.63 6.23
C ASP A 414 -48.99 28.74 5.15
N GLY A 415 -48.91 28.38 3.86
CA GLY A 415 -49.11 29.25 2.69
C GLY A 415 -47.85 29.63 1.90
N ASP A 416 -46.66 29.13 2.26
CA ASP A 416 -45.38 29.53 1.63
C ASP A 416 -45.11 28.87 0.24
N ARG A 417 -45.93 27.86 -0.11
CA ARG A 417 -45.91 27.02 -1.34
C ARG A 417 -44.95 25.83 -1.33
N LEU A 418 -44.26 25.57 -0.23
CA LEU A 418 -43.62 24.29 0.04
C LEU A 418 -44.66 23.33 0.67
N VAL A 419 -44.31 22.04 0.79
CA VAL A 419 -45.24 21.00 1.26
C VAL A 419 -44.47 19.90 1.98
N ASP A 420 -44.97 19.48 3.14
CA ASP A 420 -44.41 18.37 3.92
C ASP A 420 -42.88 18.51 4.12
N CYS A 421 -42.07 17.54 3.66
CA CYS A 421 -40.62 17.55 3.87
C CYS A 421 -39.83 18.45 2.91
N ASP A 422 -40.48 19.03 1.89
CA ASP A 422 -39.87 20.09 1.07
C ASP A 422 -39.95 21.46 1.79
N ASP A 423 -40.71 21.55 2.89
CA ASP A 423 -40.84 22.73 3.75
C ASP A 423 -39.70 22.82 4.79
N ALA A 424 -39.17 24.02 4.97
CA ALA A 424 -38.07 24.29 5.90
C ALA A 424 -38.48 24.12 7.37
N ASP A 425 -39.73 24.44 7.74
CA ASP A 425 -40.25 24.30 9.11
C ASP A 425 -40.43 22.81 9.49
N CYS A 426 -40.46 21.92 8.50
CA CYS A 426 -40.55 20.47 8.66
C CYS A 426 -39.21 19.74 8.75
N HIS A 427 -38.07 20.42 8.59
CA HIS A 427 -36.73 19.81 8.53
C HIS A 427 -36.33 18.99 9.77
N SER A 428 -36.96 19.24 10.92
CA SER A 428 -36.72 18.49 12.18
C SER A 428 -37.83 17.48 12.52
N HIS A 429 -38.85 17.33 11.65
CA HIS A 429 -39.96 16.43 11.89
C HIS A 429 -39.55 14.96 11.62
N ALA A 430 -40.08 14.03 12.44
CA ALA A 430 -39.67 12.62 12.42
C ALA A 430 -40.11 11.85 11.15
N THR A 431 -40.87 12.48 10.26
CA THR A 431 -41.21 11.98 8.92
C THR A 431 -40.18 12.34 7.85
N CYS A 432 -39.33 13.35 8.12
CA CYS A 432 -38.42 13.95 7.15
C CYS A 432 -36.94 13.65 7.43
N THR A 433 -36.65 12.80 8.42
CA THR A 433 -35.30 12.31 8.73
C THR A 433 -35.16 10.84 8.30
N PRO A 434 -34.28 10.49 7.34
CA PRO A 434 -34.13 9.11 6.87
C PRO A 434 -33.52 8.18 7.93
N PRO A 435 -33.91 6.89 7.98
CA PRO A 435 -33.31 5.90 8.87
C PRO A 435 -31.91 5.45 8.39
N GLN A 436 -31.22 4.67 9.22
CA GLN A 436 -29.83 4.25 9.00
C GLN A 436 -29.71 3.10 7.99
N GLY A 437 -28.55 3.00 7.32
CA GLY A 437 -28.38 2.26 6.06
C GLY A 437 -28.38 0.72 6.09
N GLU A 438 -28.36 0.18 4.87
CA GLU A 438 -28.62 -1.20 4.42
C GLU A 438 -27.69 -2.31 5.00
N LEU A 439 -28.24 -3.51 5.27
CA LEU A 439 -27.49 -4.71 5.69
C LEU A 439 -27.43 -5.80 4.60
N CYS A 440 -26.36 -5.75 3.80
CA CYS A 440 -26.13 -6.45 2.52
C CYS A 440 -26.25 -8.00 2.41
N ILE A 441 -26.80 -8.73 3.38
CA ILE A 441 -26.93 -10.21 3.36
C ILE A 441 -28.17 -10.77 4.10
N ASN A 442 -29.19 -9.96 4.39
CA ASN A 442 -30.35 -10.40 5.19
C ASN A 442 -31.65 -10.64 4.37
N GLY A 443 -31.70 -10.22 3.10
CA GLY A 443 -32.86 -10.35 2.22
C GLY A 443 -34.02 -9.41 2.55
N ILE A 444 -33.73 -8.27 3.18
CA ILE A 444 -34.66 -7.20 3.57
C ILE A 444 -34.11 -5.89 2.97
N ASP A 445 -35.02 -4.97 2.68
CA ASP A 445 -34.76 -3.59 2.28
C ASP A 445 -34.75 -2.76 3.57
N ASP A 446 -33.58 -2.60 4.20
CA ASP A 446 -33.45 -1.97 5.52
C ASP A 446 -33.49 -0.43 5.42
N ASP A 447 -32.97 0.15 4.33
CA ASP A 447 -33.04 1.61 4.09
C ASP A 447 -34.34 2.07 3.37
N ASN A 448 -35.13 1.12 2.86
CA ASN A 448 -36.41 1.31 2.15
C ASN A 448 -36.29 2.01 0.79
N ASN A 449 -35.13 1.91 0.12
CA ASN A 449 -34.94 2.45 -1.24
C ASN A 449 -35.57 1.58 -2.35
N GLY A 450 -36.00 0.35 -2.03
CA GLY A 450 -36.67 -0.58 -2.95
C GLY A 450 -35.76 -1.65 -3.56
N LEU A 451 -34.50 -1.74 -3.13
CA LEU A 451 -33.54 -2.77 -3.48
C LEU A 451 -33.25 -3.64 -2.23
N THR A 452 -32.53 -4.76 -2.40
CA THR A 452 -32.20 -5.67 -1.29
C THR A 452 -30.84 -6.31 -1.50
N ASP A 453 -30.03 -6.43 -0.45
CA ASP A 453 -28.73 -7.11 -0.48
C ASP A 453 -27.84 -6.64 -1.66
N CYS A 454 -27.34 -7.56 -2.49
CA CYS A 454 -26.45 -7.27 -3.63
C CYS A 454 -27.14 -6.63 -4.85
N GLU A 455 -28.46 -6.45 -4.82
CA GLU A 455 -29.17 -5.61 -5.80
C GLU A 455 -29.11 -4.12 -5.41
N ASP A 456 -28.75 -3.82 -4.16
CA ASP A 456 -28.55 -2.47 -3.62
C ASP A 456 -27.19 -1.86 -4.04
N GLU A 457 -27.16 -0.55 -4.29
CA GLU A 457 -25.95 0.20 -4.66
C GLU A 457 -25.03 0.49 -3.45
N ALA A 458 -25.59 0.69 -2.25
CA ALA A 458 -24.82 0.80 -1.00
C ALA A 458 -24.02 -0.49 -0.70
N CYS A 459 -24.49 -1.63 -1.21
CA CYS A 459 -23.86 -2.94 -1.05
C CYS A 459 -22.86 -3.32 -2.15
N ALA A 460 -22.60 -2.44 -3.12
CA ALA A 460 -21.72 -2.71 -4.26
C ALA A 460 -20.27 -3.08 -3.87
N SER A 461 -19.77 -2.61 -2.72
CA SER A 461 -18.44 -2.90 -2.18
C SER A 461 -18.38 -4.13 -1.27
N HIS A 462 -19.54 -4.70 -0.89
CA HIS A 462 -19.58 -5.82 0.06
C HIS A 462 -19.01 -7.09 -0.59
N HIS A 463 -18.04 -7.74 0.07
CA HIS A 463 -17.24 -8.85 -0.48
C HIS A 463 -18.09 -10.00 -1.09
N TYR A 464 -19.27 -10.28 -0.52
CA TYR A 464 -20.20 -11.29 -1.05
C TYR A 464 -20.79 -10.92 -2.43
N CYS A 465 -21.00 -9.64 -2.69
CA CYS A 465 -21.58 -9.11 -3.93
C CYS A 465 -20.55 -8.96 -5.05
N VAL A 466 -19.26 -8.83 -4.70
CA VAL A 466 -18.15 -8.79 -5.67
C VAL A 466 -17.93 -10.15 -6.33
N LEU A 467 -17.94 -11.23 -5.55
CA LEU A 467 -17.66 -12.59 -6.03
C LEU A 467 -18.73 -13.18 -6.97
N THR A 468 -19.94 -12.62 -6.98
CA THR A 468 -21.08 -13.14 -7.76
C THR A 468 -21.26 -12.45 -9.12
N LYS A 469 -20.62 -11.29 -9.36
CA LYS A 469 -20.74 -10.54 -10.63
C LYS A 469 -19.80 -11.02 -11.76
N THR A 470 -18.72 -11.76 -11.47
CA THR A 470 -17.77 -12.26 -12.48
C THR A 470 -18.15 -13.65 -12.99
N GLY A 471 -19.00 -13.71 -14.02
CA GLY A 471 -19.40 -14.96 -14.67
C GLY A 471 -18.25 -15.65 -15.42
N PHE A 472 -17.75 -16.78 -14.88
CA PHE A 472 -16.67 -17.57 -15.50
C PHE A 472 -17.25 -18.64 -16.45
N ASP A 473 -17.11 -18.46 -17.77
CA ASP A 473 -17.54 -19.42 -18.79
C ASP A 473 -16.47 -20.49 -19.03
N SER A 474 -16.79 -21.74 -18.70
CA SER A 474 -15.89 -22.90 -18.80
C SER A 474 -15.85 -23.57 -20.18
N THR A 475 -16.25 -22.88 -21.27
CA THR A 475 -16.35 -23.48 -22.62
C THR A 475 -15.46 -22.86 -23.72
N ALA A 476 -14.52 -21.98 -23.37
CA ALA A 476 -13.49 -21.49 -24.30
C ALA A 476 -12.52 -22.62 -24.71
N LYS A 477 -12.50 -22.95 -26.01
CA LYS A 477 -11.59 -23.96 -26.58
C LYS A 477 -10.27 -23.36 -27.05
N ASP A 478 -9.29 -23.31 -26.16
CA ASP A 478 -7.92 -22.96 -26.55
C ASP A 478 -7.19 -24.13 -27.23
N GLY A 479 -7.43 -24.25 -28.54
CA GLY A 479 -6.42 -24.60 -29.56
C GLY A 479 -5.80 -26.01 -29.60
N CYS A 480 -5.65 -26.71 -28.49
CA CYS A 480 -4.80 -27.89 -28.37
C CYS A 480 -5.61 -29.19 -28.46
N THR A 481 -5.65 -29.78 -29.66
CA THR A 481 -6.10 -31.17 -29.83
C THR A 481 -5.02 -32.01 -30.52
N CYS A 482 -4.42 -32.93 -29.77
CA CYS A 482 -3.50 -33.94 -30.29
C CYS A 482 -4.30 -35.01 -31.06
N HIS A 483 -4.55 -34.77 -32.36
CA HIS A 483 -5.22 -35.76 -33.20
C HIS A 483 -4.28 -36.94 -33.49
N ALA A 484 -4.70 -38.16 -33.14
CA ALA A 484 -3.96 -39.36 -33.45
C ALA A 484 -3.89 -39.56 -34.98
N GLY A 485 -2.68 -39.47 -35.54
CA GLY A 485 -2.45 -39.62 -36.98
C GLY A 485 -2.60 -41.07 -37.43
N SER A 486 -3.80 -41.48 -37.80
CA SER A 486 -4.05 -42.72 -38.54
C SER A 486 -4.99 -42.48 -39.72
N ASP A 487 -4.44 -42.41 -40.93
CA ASP A 487 -4.85 -43.34 -41.98
C ASP A 487 -3.87 -43.40 -43.17
N PRO A 488 -3.80 -44.53 -43.90
CA PRO A 488 -2.98 -44.68 -45.08
C PRO A 488 -3.76 -44.28 -46.35
N HIS A 489 -3.09 -43.70 -47.35
CA HIS A 489 -3.21 -44.04 -48.78
C HIS A 489 -2.48 -43.01 -49.66
N SER A 490 -1.59 -43.48 -50.55
CA SER A 490 -1.15 -42.66 -51.69
C SER A 490 -2.25 -42.58 -52.75
N PRO A 491 -2.26 -41.53 -53.58
CA PRO A 491 -1.74 -41.78 -54.93
C PRO A 491 -0.77 -40.71 -55.46
N ARG A 492 -0.07 -41.10 -56.53
CA ARG A 492 0.98 -40.31 -57.19
C ARG A 492 0.42 -39.06 -57.90
N SER A 493 1.23 -38.00 -57.94
CA SER A 493 1.39 -37.17 -59.13
C SER A 493 2.84 -36.68 -59.25
N THR A 494 3.24 -36.27 -60.44
CA THR A 494 4.63 -36.34 -60.93
C THR A 494 5.13 -34.99 -61.42
N LEU A 495 6.45 -34.76 -61.36
CA LEU A 495 7.17 -33.55 -61.85
C LEU A 495 6.84 -32.25 -61.07
N LEU A 496 7.72 -31.25 -60.89
CA LEU A 496 9.17 -31.08 -61.11
C LEU A 496 9.84 -30.82 -59.72
N LEU A 497 11.13 -30.50 -59.50
CA LEU A 497 12.31 -30.23 -60.34
C LEU A 497 13.56 -30.77 -59.59
N LEU A 498 14.75 -30.26 -59.88
CA LEU A 498 16.02 -30.44 -59.17
C LEU A 498 16.75 -29.11 -59.02
N GLY A 499 17.49 -28.94 -57.93
CA GLY A 499 18.70 -28.12 -57.87
C GLY A 499 18.62 -26.84 -57.03
N PHE A 500 19.41 -26.79 -55.95
CA PHE A 500 20.70 -26.08 -55.99
C PHE A 500 21.66 -26.61 -54.92
N LEU A 501 22.95 -26.70 -55.26
CA LEU A 501 24.05 -27.17 -54.43
C LEU A 501 24.96 -26.00 -54.04
N GLY A 502 25.52 -26.06 -52.82
CA GLY A 502 26.91 -25.68 -52.59
C GLY A 502 27.18 -24.48 -51.68
N LEU A 503 28.36 -24.54 -51.04
CA LEU A 503 28.99 -23.53 -50.17
C LEU A 503 28.33 -23.47 -48.76
N ILE A 504 29.05 -23.48 -47.62
CA ILE A 504 30.49 -23.33 -47.34
C ILE A 504 30.93 -24.32 -46.24
N ALA A 505 31.96 -25.12 -46.52
CA ALA A 505 32.77 -25.78 -45.49
C ALA A 505 34.18 -26.06 -46.03
N PHE A 506 35.17 -25.21 -45.68
CA PHE A 506 36.63 -25.53 -45.61
C PHE A 506 37.48 -24.25 -45.42
N SER A 507 37.61 -23.75 -44.18
CA SER A 507 38.58 -22.71 -43.75
C SER A 507 38.26 -22.34 -42.29
N ARG A 508 39.11 -22.45 -41.26
CA ARG A 508 40.51 -22.92 -41.11
C ARG A 508 40.64 -23.60 -39.74
N ARG A 509 41.35 -24.73 -39.64
CA ARG A 509 41.97 -25.20 -38.38
C ARG A 509 43.48 -25.28 -38.59
N ARG A 510 44.25 -24.49 -37.83
CA ARG A 510 45.68 -24.66 -37.38
C ARG A 510 46.41 -23.32 -37.27
N ARG A 511 47.38 -23.30 -36.34
CA ARG A 511 48.21 -22.18 -35.83
C ARG A 511 47.52 -21.41 -34.68
N TYR A 512 48.10 -21.27 -33.48
CA TYR A 512 49.43 -21.67 -32.98
C TYR A 512 49.36 -22.24 -31.55
N LEU A 513 50.10 -23.33 -31.30
CA LEU A 513 50.80 -23.58 -30.03
C LEU A 513 52.28 -23.40 -30.36
N ALA A 514 52.96 -22.42 -29.74
CA ALA A 514 54.43 -22.32 -29.59
C ALA A 514 54.83 -20.97 -28.94
N ASN A 515 54.58 -20.84 -27.64
CA ASN A 515 55.59 -20.48 -26.62
C ASN A 515 54.92 -20.49 -25.24
#